data_AF-A0A6P8DKH3-F1
#
_entry.id   AF-A0A6P8DKH3-F1
#
_cell.length_a   1.000
_cell.length_b   1.000
_cell.length_c   1.000
_cell.angle_alpha   90.00
_cell.angle_beta   90.00
_cell.angle_gamma   90.00
#
_symmetry.space_group_name_H-M   'P 1'
#
loop_
_entity.id
_entity.type
_entity.pdbx_description
1 polymer ?
#
loop_
_entity_poly.entity_id
_entity_poly.type
_entity_poly.pdbx_seq_one_letter_code
_entity_poly.pdbx_strand_id
1 'polypeptide(L)'
;MPPMSRGNPRDGTLEVKLHNTIENVPVRVSNTSDSSNGSNSSEFHKVRHMRRKEQDRLARMDVDYLKRKDMAEFIRSREERLKAAQDRTVQMRLKHQKIQRKRKKKSNVTSSEGGDNSKEEESFDDGAESNDANVTTS
;
A
#
# COMPACT_ATOMS: atom_id res chain seq x y z
N MET A 1 46.07 -5.38 -14.26
CA MET A 1 44.62 -5.07 -14.29
C MET A 1 44.47 -3.55 -14.22
N PRO A 2 43.85 -2.88 -15.20
CA PRO A 2 43.53 -1.46 -15.09
C PRO A 2 42.27 -1.25 -14.23
N PRO A 3 42.13 -0.11 -13.53
CA PRO A 3 40.98 0.17 -12.67
C PRO A 3 39.72 0.50 -13.50
N MET A 4 38.59 -0.07 -13.10
CA MET A 4 37.28 0.18 -13.70
C MET A 4 36.89 1.66 -13.54
N SER A 5 36.58 2.31 -14.66
CA SER A 5 36.00 3.64 -14.71
C SER A 5 34.71 3.67 -13.88
N ARG A 6 34.72 4.41 -12.78
CA ARG A 6 33.49 4.72 -12.02
C ARG A 6 32.72 5.73 -12.85
N GLY A 7 31.65 5.28 -13.51
CA GLY A 7 30.73 6.14 -14.24
C GLY A 7 30.26 7.29 -13.36
N ASN A 8 30.28 8.50 -13.93
CA ASN A 8 29.88 9.73 -13.26
C ASN A 8 28.42 9.62 -12.75
N PRO A 9 28.09 10.09 -11.54
CA PRO A 9 26.72 10.10 -11.00
C PRO A 9 25.81 11.16 -11.67
N ARG A 10 26.17 11.65 -12.87
CA ARG A 10 25.46 12.67 -13.65
C ARG A 10 24.56 12.08 -14.73
N ASP A 11 24.49 10.76 -14.81
CA ASP A 11 23.80 10.04 -15.87
C ASP A 11 22.54 9.38 -15.32
N GLY A 12 21.58 10.21 -14.92
CA GLY A 12 20.18 9.85 -15.18
C GLY A 12 20.11 9.49 -16.67
N THR A 13 19.54 8.32 -16.96
CA THR A 13 19.56 7.69 -18.29
C THR A 13 19.13 8.70 -19.37
N LEU A 14 19.55 8.50 -20.62
CA LEU A 14 19.24 9.44 -21.72
C LEU A 14 17.75 9.82 -21.74
N GLU A 15 16.89 8.87 -21.36
CA GLU A 15 15.45 9.01 -21.18
C GLU A 15 15.09 10.03 -20.08
N VAL A 16 15.77 10.01 -18.93
CA VAL A 16 15.57 10.99 -17.83
C VAL A 16 16.01 12.39 -18.27
N LYS A 17 17.15 12.51 -18.96
CA LYS A 17 17.62 13.81 -19.48
C LYS A 17 16.69 14.35 -20.55
N LEU A 18 16.21 13.50 -21.46
CA LEU A 18 15.22 13.85 -22.50
C LEU A 18 13.88 14.25 -21.90
N HIS A 19 13.41 13.54 -20.89
CA HIS A 19 12.19 13.91 -20.15
C HIS A 19 12.33 15.30 -19.51
N ASN A 20 13.45 15.51 -18.79
CA ASN A 20 13.74 16.78 -18.13
C ASN A 20 13.87 17.94 -19.14
N THR A 21 14.47 17.73 -20.31
CA THR A 21 14.55 18.78 -21.33
C THR A 21 13.21 19.04 -22.01
N ILE A 22 12.40 18.03 -22.29
CA ILE A 22 11.06 18.19 -22.88
C ILE A 22 10.13 18.96 -21.94
N GLU A 23 10.24 18.74 -20.63
CA GLU A 23 9.35 19.35 -19.64
C GLU A 23 9.81 20.73 -19.16
N ASN A 24 11.12 20.90 -18.91
CA ASN A 24 11.62 22.08 -18.19
C ASN A 24 12.30 23.12 -19.08
N VAL A 25 12.62 22.80 -20.33
CA VAL A 25 13.18 23.79 -21.25
C VAL A 25 12.04 24.48 -21.99
N PRO A 26 11.92 25.82 -21.92
CA PRO A 26 10.90 26.55 -22.65
C PRO A 26 11.05 26.34 -24.16
N VAL A 27 10.08 25.69 -24.78
CA VAL A 27 10.02 25.53 -26.24
C VAL A 27 9.55 26.85 -26.85
N ARG A 28 10.44 27.52 -27.59
CA ARG A 28 10.08 28.73 -28.36
C ARG A 28 9.10 28.33 -29.47
N VAL A 29 7.87 28.83 -29.39
CA VAL A 29 6.86 28.65 -30.44
C VAL A 29 7.05 29.74 -31.49
N SER A 30 7.51 29.37 -32.69
CA SER A 30 7.72 30.30 -33.82
C SER A 30 6.42 30.67 -34.56
N ASN A 31 5.28 30.11 -34.16
CA ASN A 31 4.02 30.12 -34.91
C ASN A 31 2.92 30.94 -34.20
N THR A 32 3.29 31.81 -33.27
CA THR A 32 2.37 32.69 -32.55
C THR A 32 2.17 33.97 -33.34
N SER A 33 0.97 34.16 -33.89
CA SER A 33 0.54 35.43 -34.45
C SER A 33 0.35 36.47 -33.34
N ASP A 34 0.54 37.75 -33.67
CA ASP A 34 0.35 38.87 -32.72
C ASP A 34 -1.06 38.88 -32.11
N SER A 35 -1.16 39.30 -30.85
CA SER A 35 -2.40 39.26 -30.05
C SER A 35 -3.58 40.06 -30.63
N SER A 36 -3.33 40.89 -31.65
CA SER A 36 -4.35 41.68 -32.35
C SER A 36 -4.83 41.07 -33.68
N ASN A 37 -4.23 39.97 -34.14
CA ASN A 37 -4.60 39.38 -35.43
C ASN A 37 -5.91 38.60 -35.29
N GLY A 38 -6.90 38.95 -36.12
CA GLY A 38 -8.24 38.33 -36.09
C GLY A 38 -8.23 36.82 -36.35
N SER A 39 -9.33 36.17 -35.96
CA SER A 39 -9.52 34.71 -36.07
C SER A 39 -9.20 34.19 -37.47
N ASN A 40 -8.12 33.43 -37.58
CA ASN A 40 -7.67 32.80 -38.83
C ASN A 40 -8.33 31.42 -38.96
N SER A 41 -8.60 30.95 -40.19
CA SER A 41 -9.21 29.64 -40.45
C SER A 41 -8.39 28.46 -39.88
N SER A 42 -7.08 28.64 -39.73
CA SER A 42 -6.17 27.66 -39.10
C SER A 42 -6.29 27.59 -37.57
N GLU A 43 -6.78 28.65 -36.93
CA GLU A 43 -6.85 28.75 -35.45
C GLU A 43 -7.78 27.70 -34.86
N PHE A 44 -8.86 27.38 -35.56
CA PHE A 44 -9.79 26.32 -35.20
C PHE A 44 -9.10 24.96 -35.04
N HIS A 45 -8.23 24.60 -35.97
CA HIS A 45 -7.50 23.33 -35.89
C HIS A 45 -6.50 23.36 -34.73
N LYS A 46 -5.81 24.47 -34.49
CA LYS A 46 -4.89 24.58 -33.33
C LYS A 46 -5.62 24.39 -32.01
N VAL A 47 -6.75 25.08 -31.82
CA VAL A 47 -7.61 24.92 -30.62
C VAL A 47 -8.09 23.48 -30.47
N ARG A 48 -8.51 22.81 -31.55
CA ARG A 48 -8.89 21.39 -31.50
C ARG A 48 -7.74 20.50 -31.02
N HIS A 49 -6.55 20.64 -31.59
CA HIS A 49 -5.40 19.81 -31.22
C HIS A 49 -4.96 20.08 -29.77
N MET A 50 -4.92 21.35 -29.36
CA MET A 50 -4.59 21.74 -27.99
C MET A 50 -5.60 21.20 -26.99
N ARG A 51 -6.90 21.26 -27.29
CA ARG A 51 -7.94 20.71 -26.44
C ARG A 51 -7.82 19.19 -26.31
N ARG A 52 -7.56 18.49 -27.41
CA ARG A 52 -7.34 17.04 -27.38
C ARG A 52 -6.12 16.68 -26.53
N LYS A 53 -5.00 17.37 -26.73
CA LYS A 53 -3.77 17.16 -25.95
C LYS A 53 -4.02 17.38 -24.45
N GLU A 54 -4.78 18.42 -24.09
CA GLU A 54 -5.11 18.70 -22.70
C GLU A 54 -6.07 17.67 -22.09
N GLN A 55 -7.08 17.24 -22.85
CA GLN A 55 -7.97 16.16 -22.40
C GLN A 55 -7.22 14.84 -22.19
N ASP A 56 -6.34 14.48 -23.12
CA ASP A 56 -5.51 13.27 -22.98
C ASP A 56 -4.57 13.37 -21.77
N ARG A 57 -4.05 14.56 -21.48
CA ARG A 57 -3.23 14.83 -20.29
C ARG A 57 -4.03 14.62 -19.01
N LEU A 58 -5.22 15.21 -18.90
CA LEU A 58 -6.11 15.08 -17.75
C LEU A 58 -6.52 13.61 -17.54
N ALA A 59 -6.92 12.92 -18.61
CA ALA A 59 -7.31 11.51 -18.54
C ALA A 59 -6.18 10.60 -18.03
N ARG A 60 -4.92 10.85 -18.42
CA ARG A 60 -3.76 10.10 -17.88
C ARG A 60 -3.56 10.34 -16.40
N MET A 61 -3.66 11.60 -15.96
CA MET A 61 -3.53 11.96 -14.54
C MET A 61 -4.62 11.31 -13.70
N ASP A 62 -5.86 11.30 -14.18
CA ASP A 62 -6.99 10.68 -13.48
C ASP A 62 -6.81 9.17 -13.34
N VAL A 63 -6.37 8.49 -14.42
CA VAL A 63 -6.11 7.05 -14.40
C VAL A 63 -5.01 6.70 -13.39
N ASP A 64 -3.92 7.47 -13.34
CA ASP A 64 -2.85 7.23 -12.38
C ASP A 64 -3.27 7.52 -10.94
N TYR A 65 -4.09 8.55 -10.72
CA TYR A 65 -4.67 8.86 -9.43
C TYR A 65 -5.56 7.72 -8.91
N LEU A 66 -6.47 7.23 -9.74
CA LEU A 66 -7.35 6.11 -9.38
C LEU A 66 -6.55 4.85 -9.05
N LYS A 67 -5.56 4.49 -9.88
CA LYS A 67 -4.68 3.35 -9.59
C LYS A 67 -3.97 3.48 -8.24
N ARG A 68 -3.43 4.66 -7.92
CA ARG A 68 -2.75 4.90 -6.64
C ARG A 68 -3.72 4.81 -5.46
N LYS A 69 -4.93 5.36 -5.63
CA LYS A 69 -5.99 5.31 -4.63
C LYS A 69 -6.40 3.87 -4.34
N ASP A 70 -6.71 3.10 -5.38
CA ASP A 70 -7.15 1.70 -5.26
C ASP A 70 -6.06 0.84 -4.60
N MET A 71 -4.80 1.03 -4.99
CA MET A 71 -3.67 0.34 -4.36
C MET A 71 -3.50 0.70 -2.89
N ALA A 72 -3.64 1.98 -2.52
CA ALA A 72 -3.55 2.43 -1.14
C ALA A 72 -4.69 1.85 -0.28
N GLU A 73 -5.91 1.84 -0.80
CA GLU A 73 -7.08 1.25 -0.12
C GLU A 73 -6.93 -0.27 0.05
N PHE A 74 -6.42 -0.95 -0.97
CA PHE A 74 -6.14 -2.39 -0.91
C PHE A 74 -5.09 -2.72 0.14
N ILE A 75 -3.97 -1.99 0.16
CA ILE A 75 -2.89 -2.18 1.15
C ILE A 75 -3.43 -1.95 2.56
N ARG A 76 -4.14 -0.84 2.79
CA ARG A 76 -4.76 -0.53 4.08
C ARG A 76 -5.69 -1.65 4.53
N SER A 77 -6.59 -2.09 3.66
CA SER A 77 -7.55 -3.16 3.96
C SER A 77 -6.86 -4.50 4.25
N ARG A 78 -5.73 -4.78 3.60
CA ARG A 78 -4.92 -5.98 3.83
C ARG A 78 -4.17 -5.90 5.17
N GLU A 79 -3.58 -4.76 5.49
CA GLU A 79 -2.88 -4.52 6.75
C GLU A 79 -3.83 -4.60 7.94
N GLU A 80 -5.03 -4.04 7.85
CA GLU A 80 -6.06 -4.14 8.89
C GLU A 80 -6.45 -5.60 9.16
N ARG A 81 -6.66 -6.41 8.11
CA ARG A 81 -6.94 -7.85 8.23
C ARG A 81 -5.79 -8.63 8.86
N LEU A 82 -4.55 -8.36 8.44
CA LEU A 82 -3.36 -9.01 8.99
C LEU A 82 -3.15 -8.64 10.46
N LYS A 83 -3.36 -7.36 10.82
CA LYS A 83 -3.27 -6.89 12.21
C LYS A 83 -4.34 -7.54 13.09
N ALA A 84 -5.58 -7.62 12.63
CA ALA A 84 -6.64 -8.30 13.36
C ALA A 84 -6.34 -9.79 13.60
N ALA A 85 -5.78 -10.48 12.60
CA ALA A 85 -5.34 -11.86 12.75
C ALA A 85 -4.19 -11.98 13.75
N GLN A 86 -3.19 -11.09 13.67
CA GLN A 86 -2.08 -11.05 14.62
C GLN A 86 -2.58 -10.81 16.05
N ASP A 87 -3.45 -9.83 16.26
CA ASP A 87 -4.01 -9.52 17.58
C ASP A 87 -4.77 -10.72 18.16
N ARG A 88 -5.57 -11.42 17.35
CA ARG A 88 -6.22 -12.69 17.75
C ARG A 88 -5.20 -13.74 18.17
N THR A 89 -4.15 -13.97 17.37
CA THR A 89 -3.12 -14.97 17.69
C THR A 89 -2.31 -14.62 18.94
N VAL A 90 -2.02 -13.33 19.17
CA VAL A 90 -1.31 -12.85 20.37
C VAL A 90 -2.18 -13.05 21.60
N GLN A 91 -3.46 -12.70 21.55
CA GLN A 91 -4.39 -12.92 22.66
C GLN A 91 -4.49 -14.40 23.02
N MET A 92 -4.67 -15.29 22.04
CA MET A 92 -4.72 -16.74 22.28
C MET A 92 -3.40 -17.27 22.84
N ARG A 93 -2.26 -16.82 22.31
CA ARG A 93 -0.94 -17.18 22.82
C ARG A 93 -0.73 -16.73 24.27
N LEU A 94 -1.16 -15.52 24.62
CA LEU A 94 -1.10 -15.00 25.99
C LEU A 94 -1.99 -15.81 26.94
N LYS A 95 -3.21 -16.17 26.52
CA LYS A 95 -4.11 -17.05 27.28
C LYS A 95 -3.45 -18.40 27.55
N HIS A 96 -2.94 -19.07 26.51
CA HIS A 96 -2.24 -20.35 26.64
C HIS A 96 -1.00 -20.25 27.53
N GLN A 97 -0.19 -19.20 27.39
CA GLN A 97 1.01 -19.02 28.22
C GLN A 97 0.64 -18.80 29.70
N LYS A 98 -0.45 -18.08 29.99
CA LYS A 98 -0.96 -17.90 31.36
C LYS A 98 -1.43 -19.22 31.97
N ILE A 99 -2.17 -20.04 31.22
CA ILE A 99 -2.61 -21.37 31.64
C ILE A 99 -1.40 -22.27 31.92
N GLN A 100 -0.43 -22.31 30.99
CA GLN A 100 0.77 -23.13 31.15
C GLN A 100 1.60 -22.71 32.38
N ARG A 101 1.75 -21.41 32.65
CA ARG A 101 2.42 -20.93 33.87
C ARG A 101 1.67 -21.34 35.14
N LYS A 102 0.33 -21.27 35.16
CA LYS A 102 -0.48 -21.73 36.31
C LYS A 102 -0.32 -23.24 36.54
N ARG A 103 -0.38 -24.06 35.48
CA ARG A 103 -0.18 -25.51 35.56
C ARG A 103 1.20 -25.87 36.11
N LYS A 104 2.27 -25.22 35.62
CA LYS A 104 3.64 -25.41 36.13
C LYS A 104 3.79 -25.01 37.59
N LYS A 105 3.14 -23.93 38.03
CA LYS A 105 3.15 -23.53 39.45
C LYS A 105 2.42 -24.56 40.32
N LYS A 106 1.24 -25.03 39.92
CA LYS A 106 0.49 -26.06 40.66
C LYS A 106 1.26 -27.37 40.72
N SER A 107 1.90 -27.81 39.61
CA SER A 107 2.73 -29.01 39.60
C SER A 107 3.97 -28.91 40.50
N ASN A 108 4.63 -27.74 40.54
CA ASN A 108 5.83 -27.56 41.36
C ASN A 108 5.49 -27.51 42.87
N VAL A 109 4.31 -26.98 43.23
CA VAL A 109 3.80 -27.01 44.61
C VAL A 109 3.41 -28.43 45.01
N THR A 110 2.71 -29.18 44.16
CA THR A 110 2.35 -30.59 44.44
C THR A 110 3.54 -31.55 44.42
N SER A 111 4.68 -31.17 43.82
CA SER A 111 5.94 -31.92 43.93
C SER A 111 6.74 -31.58 45.20
N SER A 112 6.41 -30.49 45.89
CA SER A 112 7.03 -30.06 47.15
C SER A 112 6.26 -30.56 48.38
N GLU A 113 4.93 -30.66 48.31
CA GLU A 113 4.09 -31.31 49.33
C GLU A 113 3.61 -32.67 48.79
N GLY A 114 4.18 -33.76 49.32
CA GLY A 114 3.70 -35.11 49.00
C GLY A 114 2.27 -35.33 49.52
N GLY A 115 1.36 -35.75 48.64
CA GLY A 115 0.04 -36.25 49.05
C GLY A 115 -1.09 -36.01 48.03
N ASP A 116 -1.42 -37.07 47.32
CA ASP A 116 -2.74 -37.57 46.88
C ASP A 116 -3.95 -36.61 46.65
N ASN A 117 -4.62 -36.87 45.51
CA ASN A 117 -6.02 -36.57 45.15
C ASN A 117 -6.55 -35.11 45.11
N SER A 118 -6.88 -34.63 43.91
CA SER A 118 -8.26 -34.20 43.57
C SER A 118 -8.40 -33.70 42.13
N LYS A 119 -9.18 -34.48 41.38
CA LYS A 119 -9.96 -34.22 40.17
C LYS A 119 -10.53 -32.79 40.08
N GLU A 120 -10.04 -32.00 39.13
CA GLU A 120 -10.75 -30.85 38.57
C GLU A 120 -10.50 -30.84 37.07
N GLU A 121 -11.31 -31.63 36.35
CA GLU A 121 -11.59 -31.45 34.94
C GLU A 121 -12.33 -30.10 34.80
N GLU A 122 -11.57 -29.02 34.68
CA GLU A 122 -12.14 -27.74 34.27
C GLU A 122 -12.44 -27.87 32.77
N SER A 123 -13.70 -28.18 32.44
CA SER A 123 -14.21 -28.17 31.08
C SER A 123 -14.03 -26.77 30.51
N PHE A 124 -12.97 -26.58 29.73
CA PHE A 124 -12.80 -25.38 28.94
C PHE A 124 -13.73 -25.51 27.73
N ASP A 125 -14.96 -25.01 27.92
CA ASP A 125 -15.90 -24.74 26.84
C ASP A 125 -15.24 -23.74 25.88
N ASP A 126 -14.60 -24.27 24.84
CA ASP A 126 -14.02 -23.50 23.74
C ASP A 126 -15.18 -23.10 22.81
N GLY A 127 -16.06 -22.25 23.33
CA GLY A 127 -17.04 -21.48 22.56
C GLY A 127 -16.34 -20.45 21.71
N ALA A 128 -15.51 -20.91 20.76
CA ALA A 128 -15.05 -20.12 19.63
C ALA A 128 -16.23 -19.93 18.66
N GLU A 129 -17.24 -19.18 19.10
CA GLU A 129 -18.28 -18.68 18.21
C GLU A 129 -17.64 -17.61 17.33
N SER A 130 -17.04 -18.09 16.23
CA SER A 130 -16.72 -17.29 15.07
C SER A 130 -18.03 -16.76 14.51
N ASN A 131 -18.47 -15.61 15.01
CA ASN A 131 -19.41 -14.78 14.28
C ASN A 131 -18.69 -14.25 13.03
N ASP A 132 -18.49 -15.11 12.04
CA ASP A 132 -18.30 -14.73 10.63
C ASP A 132 -19.65 -14.21 10.12
N ALA A 133 -20.07 -13.07 10.68
CA ALA A 133 -21.20 -12.32 10.17
C ALA A 133 -20.77 -11.63 8.87
N ASN A 134 -21.03 -12.35 7.77
CA ASN A 134 -21.45 -11.81 6.49
C ASN A 134 -20.55 -10.73 5.86
N VAL A 135 -19.62 -11.15 5.00
CA VAL A 135 -19.18 -10.35 3.84
C VAL A 135 -19.72 -11.02 2.58
N THR A 136 -21.03 -10.92 2.37
CA THR A 136 -21.65 -11.01 1.06
C THR A 136 -21.34 -9.70 0.32
N THR A 137 -20.36 -9.73 -0.57
CA THR A 137 -20.23 -8.73 -1.63
C THR A 137 -20.81 -9.35 -2.90
N SER A 138 -22.03 -8.92 -3.26
CA SER A 138 -22.63 -9.08 -4.59
C SER A 138 -22.00 -8.13 -5.60
#